data_AF-A0A061QKW6-F1
#
_entry.id   AF-A0A061QKW6-F1
#
_cell.length_a   1.000
_cell.length_b   1.000
_cell.length_c   1.000
_cell.angle_alpha   90.00
_cell.angle_beta   90.00
_cell.angle_gamma   90.00
#
_symmetry.space_group_name_H-M   'P 1'
#
loop_
_entity.id
_entity.type
_entity.pdbx_description
1 polymer ?
#
loop_
_entity_poly.entity_id
_entity_poly.type
_entity_poly.pdbx_seq_one_letter_code
_entity_poly.pdbx_strand_id
1 'polypeptide(L)' 'MRHFSDAFLDHYLALGGEALYQSVGGYCLEAEGVQLFEKIEGDYFSILGLPLLPLLEILRTEKLILE' A
#
# COMPACT_ATOMS: atom_id res chain seq x y z
N MET A 1 -8.97 -6.83 5.53
CA MET A 1 -8.01 -7.07 6.63
C MET A 1 -8.28 -8.44 7.23
N ARG A 2 -7.23 -9.13 7.67
CA ARG A 2 -7.40 -10.39 8.43
C ARG A 2 -7.79 -10.09 9.87
N HIS A 3 -8.28 -11.09 10.59
CA HIS A 3 -8.37 -11.01 12.04
C HIS A 3 -6.97 -11.04 12.67
N PHE A 4 -6.75 -10.20 13.69
CA PHE A 4 -5.52 -10.14 14.49
C PHE A 4 -5.85 -9.86 15.96
N SER A 5 -4.92 -10.19 16.86
CA SER A 5 -5.06 -9.95 18.29
C SER A 5 -4.58 -8.56 18.68
N ASP A 6 -5.00 -8.07 19.85
CA ASP A 6 -4.51 -6.82 20.43
C ASP A 6 -2.98 -6.86 20.63
N ALA A 7 -2.43 -7.99 21.07
CA ALA A 7 -0.99 -8.17 21.20
C ALA A 7 -0.23 -8.00 19.87
N PHE A 8 -0.82 -8.44 18.75
CA PHE A 8 -0.25 -8.18 17.43
C PHE A 8 -0.35 -6.69 17.08
N LEU A 9 -1.49 -6.05 17.38
CA LEU A 9 -1.69 -4.63 17.11
C LEU A 9 -0.68 -3.77 17.90
N ASP A 10 -0.47 -4.03 19.18
CA ASP A 10 0.51 -3.32 20.01
C ASP A 10 1.92 -3.44 19.43
N HIS A 11 2.30 -4.65 19.01
CA HIS A 11 3.59 -4.89 18.37
C HIS A 11 3.72 -4.15 17.04
N TYR A 12 2.68 -4.19 16.21
CA TYR A 12 2.63 -3.49 14.94
C TYR A 12 2.76 -1.97 15.10
N LEU A 13 2.05 -1.39 16.06
CA LEU A 13 2.12 0.04 16.37
C LEU A 13 3.52 0.43 16.87
N ALA A 14 4.15 -0.40 17.71
CA ALA A 14 5.50 -0.18 18.20
C ALA A 14 6.55 -0.23 17.07
N LEU A 15 6.38 -1.12 16.08
CA LEU A 15 7.24 -1.22 14.91
C LEU A 15 7.03 -0.06 13.92
N GLY A 16 5.77 0.28 13.65
CA GLY A 16 5.43 1.28 12.63
C GLY A 16 5.73 2.71 13.04
N GLY A 17 5.68 3.02 14.35
CA GLY A 17 6.08 4.31 14.91
C GLY A 17 5.50 5.52 14.17
N GLU A 18 6.35 6.52 13.88
CA GLU A 18 5.91 7.76 13.23
C GLU A 18 5.40 7.57 11.80
N ALA A 19 5.86 6.53 11.09
CA ALA A 19 5.48 6.28 9.70
C ALA A 19 3.99 6.01 9.55
N LEU A 20 3.35 5.42 10.58
CA LEU A 20 1.91 5.15 10.55
C LEU A 20 1.07 6.43 10.55
N TYR A 21 1.58 7.55 11.07
CA TYR A 21 0.89 8.84 11.03
C TYR A 21 1.02 9.55 9.68
N GLN A 22 1.91 9.07 8.82
CA GLN A 22 2.13 9.62 7.48
C GLN A 22 1.35 8.87 6.40
N SER A 23 0.74 7.73 6.76
CA SER A 23 -0.05 6.91 5.83
C SER A 23 -1.53 6.96 6.13
N VAL A 24 -2.34 6.96 5.07
CA VAL A 24 -3.80 6.88 5.18
C VAL A 24 -4.19 5.50 5.71
N GLY A 25 -5.00 5.48 6.77
CA GLY A 25 -5.50 4.24 7.37
C GLY A 25 -4.51 3.55 8.31
N GLY A 26 -3.37 4.18 8.62
CA GLY A 26 -2.43 3.66 9.62
C GLY A 26 -1.73 2.37 9.18
N TYR A 27 -1.55 2.17 7.88
CA TYR A 27 -0.74 1.07 7.36
C TYR A 27 0.08 1.44 6.14
N CYS A 28 1.23 0.77 6.00
CA CYS A 28 2.09 0.85 4.82
C CYS A 28 2.17 -0.55 4.23
N LEU A 29 1.55 -0.76 3.06
CA LEU A 29 1.44 -2.08 2.44
C LEU A 29 2.81 -2.62 1.99
N GLU A 30 3.71 -1.73 1.62
CA GLU A 30 5.09 -1.96 1.21
C GLU A 30 6.02 -2.30 2.38
N ALA A 31 5.54 -2.17 3.62
CA ALA A 31 6.28 -2.46 4.84
C ALA A 31 5.50 -3.48 5.71
N GLU A 32 5.59 -3.37 7.03
CA GLU A 32 4.95 -4.29 7.98
C GLU A 32 3.42 -4.31 7.88
N GLY A 33 2.81 -3.31 7.23
CA GLY A 33 1.37 -3.26 7.00
C GLY A 33 0.85 -4.41 6.14
N VAL A 34 1.70 -5.06 5.33
CA VAL A 34 1.32 -6.26 4.56
C VAL A 34 0.76 -7.37 5.46
N GLN A 35 1.23 -7.45 6.70
CA GLN A 35 0.79 -8.45 7.66
C GLN A 35 -0.66 -8.25 8.13
N LEU A 36 -1.31 -7.12 7.83
CA LEU A 36 -2.72 -6.84 8.18
C LEU A 36 -3.72 -7.41 7.17
N PHE A 37 -3.26 -7.88 6.01
CA PHE A 37 -4.14 -8.25 4.89
C PHE A 37 -4.13 -9.76 4.65
N GLU A 38 -5.33 -10.34 4.51
CA GLU A 38 -5.51 -11.73 4.07
C GLU A 38 -5.54 -11.83 2.54
N LYS A 39 -6.09 -10.80 1.89
CA LYS A 39 -6.29 -10.74 0.45
C LYS A 39 -6.32 -9.28 0.00
N ILE A 40 -5.86 -9.07 -1.23
CA ILE A 40 -5.97 -7.81 -1.96
C ILE A 40 -6.68 -8.10 -3.29
N GLU A 41 -7.64 -7.26 -3.65
CA GLU A 41 -8.34 -7.31 -4.93
C GLU A 41 -8.21 -5.97 -5.63
N GLY A 42 -7.87 -5.98 -6.92
CA GLY A 42 -7.55 -4.79 -7.70
C GLY A 42 -6.05 -4.62 -7.93
N ASP A 43 -5.61 -3.39 -8.11
CA ASP A 43 -4.24 -3.05 -8.47
C ASP A 43 -3.40 -2.64 -7.25
N TYR A 44 -2.23 -3.26 -7.11
CA TYR A 44 -1.30 -3.00 -6.01
C TYR A 44 -0.77 -1.56 -6.02
N PHE A 45 -0.41 -1.02 -7.19
CA PHE A 45 0.17 0.33 -7.28
C PHE A 45 -0.84 1.41 -6.90
N SER A 46 -2.12 1.17 -7.22
CA SER A 46 -3.22 2.02 -6.79
C SER A 46 -3.32 2.11 -5.26
N ILE A 47 -3.02 1.04 -4.53
CA ILE A 47 -2.99 1.07 -3.06
C ILE A 47 -1.81 1.90 -2.55
N LEU A 48 -0.68 1.87 -3.24
CA LEU A 48 0.48 2.74 -2.96
C LEU A 48 0.26 4.20 -3.39
N GLY A 49 -0.93 4.54 -3.91
CA GLY A 49 -1.32 5.91 -4.23
C GLY A 49 -1.12 6.33 -5.68
N LEU A 50 -0.62 5.44 -6.56
CA LEU A 50 -0.47 5.74 -7.98
C LEU A 50 -0.81 4.54 -8.86
N PRO A 51 -1.88 4.57 -9.67
CA PRO A 51 -2.19 3.49 -10.60
C PRO A 51 -1.15 3.43 -11.72
N LEU A 52 -0.02 2.76 -11.46
CA LEU A 52 1.18 2.87 -12.28
C LEU A 52 0.98 2.29 -13.68
N LEU A 53 0.33 1.13 -13.81
CA LEU A 53 0.11 0.52 -15.12
C LEU A 53 -0.83 1.37 -15.99
N PRO A 54 -2.01 1.83 -15.51
CA PRO A 54 -2.82 2.80 -16.25
C PRO A 54 -2.07 4.10 -16.58
N LEU A 55 -1.26 4.63 -15.66
CA LEU A 55 -0.47 5.84 -15.91
C LEU A 55 0.52 5.62 -17.06
N LEU A 56 1.29 4.53 -17.03
CA LEU A 56 2.27 4.22 -18.08
C LEU A 56 1.59 4.06 -19.44
N GLU A 57 0.40 3.47 -19.50
CA GLU A 57 -0.38 3.38 -20.74
C GLU A 57 -0.74 4.76 -21.32
N ILE A 58 -1.17 5.69 -20.45
CA ILE A 58 -1.43 7.07 -20.86
C ILE A 58 -0.15 7.74 -21.34
N LEU A 59 0.97 7.58 -20.61
CA LEU A 59 2.24 8.20 -20.99
C LEU A 59 2.78 7.67 -22.34
N ARG A 60 2.57 6.38 -22.66
CA ARG A 60 2.87 5.82 -23.99
C ARG A 60 1.97 6.43 -25.06
N THR A 61 0.66 6.51 -24.79
CA THR A 61 -0.33 7.10 -25.70
C THR A 61 0.00 8.56 -26.05
N GLU A 62 0.41 9.34 -25.05
CA GLU A 62 0.81 10.74 -25.19
C GLU A 62 2.25 10.90 -25.75
N LYS A 63 2.95 9.80 -26.06
CA LYS A 63 4.33 9.79 -26.59
C LYS A 63 5.34 10.49 -25.68
N LEU A 64 5.08 10.48 -24.38
CA LEU A 64 5.99 11.00 -23.36
C LEU A 64 7.06 9.97 -22.97
N ILE A 65 6.79 8.68 -23.20
CA ILE A 65 7.72 7.57 -23.04
C ILE A 65 7.67 6.63 -24.25
N LEU A 66 8.69 5.77 -24.39
CA LEU A 66 8.75 4.74 -25.44
C LEU A 66 7.67 3.65 -25.23
N GLU A 67 7.19 3.08 -26.34
CA GLU A 67 6.32 1.89 -26.33
C GLU A 67 7.02 0.67 -25.72
#